data_AF-A0A6P0Q670-F1
#
_entry.id   AF-A0A6P0Q670-F1
#
_cell.length_a   1.000
_cell.length_b   1.000
_cell.length_c   1.000
_cell.angle_alpha   90.00
_cell.angle_beta   90.00
_cell.angle_gamma   90.00
#
_symmetry.space_group_name_H-M   'P 1'
#
loop_
_entity.id
_entity.type
_entity.pdbx_description
1 polymer ?
#
loop_
_entity_poly.entity_id
_entity_poly.type
_entity_poly.pdbx_seq_one_letter_code
_entity_poly.pdbx_strand_id
1 'polypeptide(L)'
;MVFESLLMLLPANQAHLLESLALDPTDKPQSRDYIQKHYLSRGGSLQGAIAGLQHKGLIYGSEQGYRLALPLFALWLCKRLS
;
A
#
# COMPACT_ATOMS: atom_id res chain seq x y z
N MET A 1 -11.50 -15.07 4.45
CA MET A 1 -11.23 -15.45 3.05
C MET A 1 -11.22 -14.24 2.10
N VAL A 2 -12.20 -13.32 2.14
CA VAL A 2 -12.29 -12.19 1.17
C VAL A 2 -11.03 -11.31 1.10
N PHE A 3 -10.50 -10.83 2.23
CA PHE A 3 -9.31 -9.96 2.22
C PHE A 3 -8.02 -10.65 1.78
N GLU A 4 -7.89 -11.93 2.07
CA GLU A 4 -6.74 -12.72 1.64
C GLU A 4 -6.74 -12.90 0.12
N SER A 5 -7.90 -13.25 -0.46
CA SER A 5 -8.05 -13.30 -1.92
C SER A 5 -7.78 -11.94 -2.57
N LEU A 6 -8.27 -10.85 -1.97
CA LEU A 6 -7.99 -9.49 -2.46
C LEU A 6 -6.48 -9.20 -2.50
N LEU A 7 -5.76 -9.54 -1.44
CA LEU A 7 -4.31 -9.36 -1.36
C LEU A 7 -3.56 -10.24 -2.37
N MET A 8 -3.94 -11.52 -2.49
CA MET A 8 -3.29 -12.49 -3.40
C MET A 8 -3.46 -12.14 -4.89
N LEU A 9 -4.50 -11.39 -5.25
CA LEU A 9 -4.76 -10.97 -6.63
C LEU A 9 -4.01 -9.69 -7.03
N LEU A 10 -3.36 -9.02 -6.08
CA LEU A 10 -2.56 -7.84 -6.37
C LEU A 10 -1.19 -8.21 -6.96
N PRO A 11 -0.67 -7.43 -7.92
CA PRO A 11 0.74 -7.50 -8.27
C PRO A 11 1.62 -7.36 -7.03
N ALA A 12 2.73 -8.10 -6.97
CA ALA A 12 3.58 -8.16 -5.78
C ALA A 12 4.04 -6.79 -5.26
N ASN A 13 4.36 -5.86 -6.16
CA ASN A 13 4.74 -4.49 -5.79
C ASN A 13 3.57 -3.66 -5.21
N GLN A 14 2.33 -3.92 -5.64
CA GLN A 14 1.12 -3.29 -5.09
C GLN A 14 0.78 -3.88 -3.72
N ALA A 15 0.83 -5.21 -3.58
CA ALA A 15 0.63 -5.86 -2.29
C ALA A 15 1.64 -5.36 -1.24
N HIS A 16 2.93 -5.34 -1.59
CA HIS A 16 3.97 -4.88 -0.67
C HIS A 16 3.79 -3.40 -0.28
N LEU A 17 3.53 -2.50 -1.22
CA LEU A 17 3.24 -1.09 -0.91
C LEU A 17 2.02 -0.94 0.00
N LEU A 18 0.96 -1.70 -0.25
CA LEU A 18 -0.26 -1.67 0.54
C LEU A 18 0.00 -2.14 1.99
N GLU A 19 0.78 -3.20 2.16
CA GLU A 19 1.20 -3.72 3.47
C GLU A 19 2.06 -2.68 4.23
N SER A 20 3.03 -2.05 3.56
CA SER A 20 3.85 -0.98 4.14
C SER A 20 3.00 0.19 4.62
N LEU A 21 2.04 0.64 3.81
CA LEU A 21 1.12 1.73 4.16
C LEU A 21 0.16 1.38 5.29
N ALA A 22 -0.21 0.10 5.43
CA ALA A 22 -1.04 -0.37 6.53
C ALA A 22 -0.27 -0.34 7.87
N LEU A 23 1.00 -0.75 7.86
CA LEU A 23 1.85 -0.77 9.05
C LEU A 23 2.40 0.61 9.44
N ASP A 24 2.73 1.43 8.45
CA ASP A 24 3.42 2.70 8.62
C ASP A 24 2.85 3.74 7.64
N PRO A 25 1.67 4.32 7.94
CA PRO A 25 1.04 5.30 7.07
C PRO A 25 1.94 6.51 6.83
N THR A 26 1.95 7.05 5.60
CA THR A 26 2.78 8.20 5.23
C THR A 26 2.15 9.05 4.12
N ASP A 27 2.35 10.35 4.19
CA ASP A 27 1.97 11.28 3.12
C ASP A 27 2.98 11.27 1.96
N LYS A 28 4.15 10.63 2.13
CA LYS A 28 5.26 10.63 1.17
C LYS A 28 5.79 9.22 0.91
N PRO A 29 4.98 8.31 0.31
CA PRO A 29 5.40 6.92 0.05
C PRO A 29 6.56 6.81 -0.95
N GLN A 30 6.81 7.86 -1.74
CA GLN A 30 7.93 7.94 -2.69
C GLN A 30 9.21 8.56 -2.08
N SER A 31 9.20 8.95 -0.81
CA SER A 31 10.40 9.48 -0.16
C SER A 31 11.48 8.41 -0.06
N ARG A 32 12.74 8.82 -0.20
CA ARG A 32 13.89 7.89 -0.14
C ARG A 32 13.91 7.11 1.17
N ASP A 33 13.64 7.78 2.29
CA ASP A 33 13.67 7.16 3.62
C ASP A 33 12.59 6.10 3.75
N TYR A 34 11.38 6.37 3.27
CA TYR A 34 10.28 5.42 3.32
C TYR A 34 10.52 4.21 2.42
N ILE A 35 10.99 4.45 1.19
CA ILE A 35 11.37 3.39 0.25
C ILE A 35 12.44 2.48 0.85
N GLN A 36 13.44 3.07 1.52
CA GLN A 36 14.53 2.31 2.13
C GLN A 36 14.06 1.54 3.37
N LYS A 37 13.22 2.15 4.22
CA LYS A 37 12.64 1.52 5.42
C LYS A 37 11.84 0.25 5.09
N HIS A 38 11.08 0.30 4.00
CA HIS A 38 10.15 -0.77 3.61
C HIS A 38 10.62 -1.59 2.40
N TYR A 39 11.87 -1.42 1.96
CA TYR A 39 12.42 -2.15 0.81
C TYR A 39 11.56 -2.07 -0.47
N LEU A 40 10.94 -0.92 -0.70
CA LEU A 40 10.07 -0.71 -1.85
C LEU A 40 10.88 -0.58 -3.14
N SER A 41 10.20 -0.89 -4.25
CA SER A 41 10.73 -0.59 -5.58
C SER A 41 10.96 0.91 -5.77
N ARG A 42 11.83 1.29 -6.70
CA ARG A 42 12.16 2.70 -6.99
C ARG A 42 11.61 3.16 -8.33
N GLY A 43 11.47 4.48 -8.48
CA GLY A 43 11.11 5.12 -9.74
C GLY A 43 9.74 4.69 -10.27
N GLY A 44 9.65 4.44 -11.58
CA GLY A 44 8.39 4.15 -12.28
C GLY A 44 7.63 2.93 -11.75
N SER A 45 8.31 1.92 -11.19
CA SER A 45 7.64 0.75 -10.59
C SER A 45 6.79 1.15 -9.38
N LEU A 46 7.31 2.03 -8.51
CA LEU A 46 6.58 2.50 -7.34
C LEU A 46 5.44 3.43 -7.73
N GLN A 47 5.66 4.32 -8.70
CA GLN A 47 4.59 5.18 -9.21
C GLN A 47 3.46 4.36 -9.83
N GLY A 48 3.80 3.32 -10.61
CA GLY A 48 2.82 2.38 -11.14
C GLY A 48 2.06 1.60 -10.06
N ALA A 49 2.73 1.22 -8.97
CA ALA A 49 2.07 0.58 -7.84
C ALA A 49 1.08 1.52 -7.13
N ILE A 50 1.48 2.77 -6.85
CA ILE A 50 0.63 3.81 -6.26
C ILE A 50 -0.60 4.04 -7.15
N ALA A 51 -0.39 4.32 -8.44
CA ALA A 51 -1.47 4.57 -9.38
C ALA A 51 -2.40 3.35 -9.52
N GLY A 52 -1.83 2.15 -9.54
CA GLY A 52 -2.58 0.90 -9.63
C GLY A 52 -3.45 0.61 -8.40
N LEU A 53 -2.99 0.95 -7.20
CA LEU A 53 -3.77 0.82 -5.96
C LEU A 53 -4.86 1.90 -5.85
N GLN A 54 -4.56 3.14 -6.26
CA GLN A 54 -5.52 4.23 -6.32
C GLN A 54 -6.66 3.94 -7.30
N HIS A 55 -6.31 3.46 -8.50
CA HIS A 55 -7.30 3.10 -9.51
C HIS A 55 -8.23 1.96 -9.05
N LYS A 56 -7.72 1.03 -8.24
CA LYS A 56 -8.53 -0.04 -7.61
C LYS A 56 -9.34 0.44 -6.39
N GLY A 57 -9.19 1.71 -5.98
CA GLY A 57 -9.84 2.24 -4.78
C GLY A 57 -9.34 1.61 -3.48
N LEU A 58 -8.09 1.12 -3.44
CA LEU A 58 -7.51 0.47 -2.26
C LEU A 58 -6.73 1.44 -1.39
N ILE A 59 -6.20 2.51 -1.97
CA ILE A 59 -5.57 3.62 -1.25
C ILE A 59 -6.08 4.95 -1.80
N TYR A 60 -5.98 6.00 -0.99
CA TYR A 60 -6.32 7.36 -1.38
C TYR A 60 -5.18 8.10 -2.10
N GLY A 61 -5.51 9.31 -2.57
CA GLY A 61 -4.60 10.28 -3.17
C GLY A 61 -3.62 10.91 -2.19
N SER A 62 -2.74 11.77 -2.73
CA SER A 62 -1.95 12.73 -1.96
C SER A 62 -2.83 13.60 -1.05
N GLU A 63 -4.01 13.95 -1.52
CA GLU A 63 -5.03 14.75 -0.83
C GLU A 63 -5.45 14.14 0.53
N GLN A 64 -5.33 12.82 0.69
CA GLN A 64 -5.67 12.09 1.93
C GLN A 64 -4.50 11.25 2.46
N GLY A 65 -3.28 11.62 2.09
CA GLY A 65 -2.07 11.02 2.66
C GLY A 65 -1.82 9.57 2.29
N TYR A 66 -2.23 9.14 1.09
CA TYR A 66 -2.01 7.78 0.56
C TYR A 66 -2.48 6.63 1.47
N ARG A 67 -3.44 6.89 2.36
CA ARG A 67 -3.95 5.91 3.32
C ARG A 67 -4.81 4.86 2.64
N LEU A 68 -4.96 3.69 3.28
CA LEU A 68 -5.88 2.66 2.80
C LEU A 68 -7.33 3.17 2.82
N ALA A 69 -8.06 2.93 1.72
CA ALA A 69 -9.45 3.35 1.56
C ALA A 69 -10.47 2.39 2.18
N LEU A 70 -10.01 1.20 2.59
CA LEU A 70 -10.84 0.15 3.20
C LEU A 70 -10.39 -0.08 4.67
N PRO A 71 -11.02 0.56 5.66
CA PRO A 71 -10.57 0.52 7.05
C PRO A 71 -10.50 -0.89 7.66
N LEU A 72 -11.47 -1.75 7.34
CA LEU A 72 -11.47 -3.14 7.83
C LEU A 72 -10.36 -3.98 7.20
N PHE A 73 -9.98 -3.67 5.95
CA PHE A 73 -8.88 -4.35 5.30
C PHE A 73 -7.54 -3.91 5.88
N ALA A 74 -7.38 -2.61 6.17
CA ALA A 74 -6.22 -2.08 6.88
C ALA A 74 -6.05 -2.75 8.26
N LEU A 75 -7.13 -2.82 9.05
CA LEU A 75 -7.11 -3.50 10.34
C LEU A 75 -6.73 -4.98 10.21
N TRP A 76 -7.24 -5.67 9.19
CA TRP A 76 -6.90 -7.07 8.93
C TRP A 76 -5.42 -7.24 8.55
N LEU A 77 -4.87 -6.35 7.72
CA LEU A 77 -3.44 -6.36 7.35
C LEU A 77 -2.56 -6.14 8.58
N CYS A 78 -2.85 -5.14 9.42
CA CYS A 78 -2.10 -4.91 10.65
C CYS A 78 -2.08 -6.15 11.55
N LYS A 79 -3.23 -6.83 11.72
CA LYS A 79 -3.31 -8.07 12.53
C LYS A 79 -2.57 -9.26 11.91
N ARG A 80 -2.51 -9.34 10.57
CA ARG A 80 -1.81 -10.41 9.86
C ARG A 80 -0.28 -10.23 9.91
N LEU A 81 0.19 -8.99 9.96
CA LEU A 81 1.60 -8.62 9.89
C LEU A 81 2.23 -8.35 11.28
N SER A 82 1.42 -8.35 12.34
CA SER A 82 1.88 -8.32 13.75
C SER A 82 2.35 -9.71 14.18
#